data_AF-A0A7D9ICB3-F1
#
_entry.id   AF-A0A7D9ICB3-F1
#
_cell.length_a   1.000
_cell.length_b   1.000
_cell.length_c   1.000
_cell.angle_alpha   90.00
_cell.angle_beta   90.00
_cell.angle_gamma   90.00
#
_symmetry.space_group_name_H-M   'P 1'
#
loop_
_entity.id
_entity.type
_entity.pdbx_description
1 polymer ?
#
loop_
_entity_poly.entity_id
_entity_poly.type
_entity_poly.pdbx_seq_one_letter_code
_entity_poly.pdbx_strand_id
1 'polypeptide(L)'
;VRGSYSKWTNVTSGVPQGTILGPILFLICINDLPNEIVSHVKLFADDTKVYRKLSDPENDREILQSDLNRMSEWTNLWQLSFNLDKCEVMRITHHKDKSIPEYYLSKFSMRSDISYMNSGR
;
A
#
# COMPACT_ATOMS: atom_id res chain seq x y z
N VAL A 1 -12.53 36.00 8.91
CA VAL A 1 -13.49 35.25 9.75
C VAL A 1 -12.69 34.54 10.83
N ARG A 2 -12.76 35.00 12.09
CA ARG A 2 -12.10 34.41 13.26
C ARG A 2 -13.20 33.93 14.21
N GLY A 3 -13.16 32.66 14.64
CA GLY A 3 -14.00 32.19 15.76
C GLY A 3 -15.17 31.25 15.46
N SER A 4 -15.14 30.47 14.38
CA SER A 4 -16.07 29.34 14.23
C SER A 4 -15.49 28.08 14.90
N TYR A 5 -16.08 27.65 16.01
CA TYR A 5 -15.78 26.36 16.64
C TYR A 5 -16.57 25.25 15.94
N SER A 6 -15.96 24.08 15.75
CA SER A 6 -16.69 22.89 15.31
C SER A 6 -17.71 22.47 16.37
N LYS A 7 -18.82 21.89 15.93
CA LYS A 7 -19.77 21.25 16.86
C LYS A 7 -19.09 20.06 17.53
N TRP A 8 -19.42 19.81 18.80
CA TRP A 8 -19.00 18.61 19.52
C TRP A 8 -19.40 17.37 18.71
N THR A 9 -18.42 16.53 18.43
CA THR A 9 -18.63 15.23 17.79
C THR A 9 -18.04 14.16 18.67
N ASN A 10 -18.71 13.01 18.75
CA ASN A 10 -18.16 11.86 19.45
C ASN A 10 -17.05 11.27 18.56
N VAL A 11 -15.83 11.18 19.08
CA VAL A 11 -14.69 10.59 18.36
C VAL A 11 -14.59 9.13 18.77
N THR A 12 -15.01 8.23 17.88
CA THR A 12 -15.00 6.78 18.11
C THR A 12 -13.67 6.12 17.74
N SER A 13 -12.90 6.72 16.84
CA SER A 13 -11.53 6.31 16.50
C SER A 13 -10.75 7.49 15.89
N GLY A 14 -9.42 7.38 15.87
CA GLY A 14 -8.53 8.38 15.29
C GLY A 14 -7.99 9.40 16.30
N VAL A 15 -7.05 10.20 15.83
CA VAL A 15 -6.38 11.26 16.59
C VAL A 15 -6.85 12.62 16.09
N PRO A 16 -7.04 13.63 16.97
CA PRO A 16 -7.43 14.96 16.51
C PRO A 16 -6.41 15.51 15.50
N GLN A 17 -6.91 15.97 14.34
CA GLN A 17 -6.07 16.63 13.34
C GLN A 17 -5.40 17.86 13.95
N GLY A 18 -4.11 18.05 13.66
CA GLY A 18 -3.30 19.13 14.23
C GLY A 18 -2.59 18.77 15.54
N THR A 19 -2.69 17.52 15.99
CA THR A 19 -1.86 17.02 17.10
C THR A 19 -0.46 16.65 16.62
N ILE A 20 0.55 17.02 17.40
CA ILE A 20 1.96 16.64 17.14
C ILE A 20 2.14 15.12 17.23
N LEU A 21 1.34 14.47 18.09
CA LEU A 21 1.42 13.03 18.34
C LEU A 21 0.72 12.18 17.27
N GLY A 22 -0.23 12.74 16.51
CA GLY A 22 -1.00 11.96 15.54
C GLY A 22 -0.14 11.25 14.50
N PRO A 23 0.79 11.95 13.82
CA PRO A 23 1.72 11.31 12.88
C PRO A 23 2.63 10.26 13.53
N ILE A 24 3.09 10.51 14.77
CA ILE A 24 3.96 9.57 15.49
C ILE A 24 3.20 8.28 15.82
N LEU A 25 1.97 8.40 16.31
CA LEU A 25 1.11 7.25 16.62
C LEU A 25 0.77 6.45 15.37
N PHE A 26 0.48 7.13 14.25
CA PHE A 26 0.27 6.46 12.97
C PHE A 26 1.51 5.69 12.51
N LEU A 27 2.70 6.29 12.61
CA LEU A 27 3.96 5.62 12.28
C LEU A 27 4.20 4.38 13.14
N ILE A 28 3.88 4.43 14.44
CA ILE A 28 3.99 3.27 15.33
C ILE A 28 3.02 2.17 14.89
N CYS A 29 1.77 2.52 14.56
CA CYS A 29 0.75 1.56 14.12
C CYS A 29 1.10 0.84 12.82
N ILE A 30 1.79 1.49 11.87
CA ILE A 30 2.11 0.87 10.57
C ILE A 30 3.45 0.13 10.57
N ASN A 31 4.28 0.30 11.61
CA ASN A 31 5.66 -0.19 11.61
C ASN A 31 5.79 -1.72 11.73
N ASP A 32 4.72 -2.42 12.08
CA ASP A 32 4.66 -3.89 12.12
C ASP A 32 4.28 -4.52 10.77
N LEU A 33 3.65 -3.77 9.86
CA LEU A 33 3.26 -4.25 8.52
C LEU A 33 4.40 -4.97 7.76
N PRO A 34 5.66 -4.49 7.76
CA PRO A 34 6.74 -5.17 7.06
C PRO A 34 7.04 -6.58 7.59
N ASN A 35 6.65 -6.92 8.83
CA ASN A 35 6.85 -8.24 9.40
C ASN A 35 5.86 -9.28 8.86
N GLU A 36 4.73 -8.84 8.31
CA GLU A 36 3.71 -9.72 7.73
C GLU A 36 4.01 -10.11 6.28
N ILE A 37 4.94 -9.40 5.64
CA ILE A 37 5.16 -9.41 4.19
C ILE A 37 6.52 -10.04 3.86
N VAL A 38 6.53 -10.92 2.85
CA VAL A 38 7.76 -11.59 2.40
C VAL A 38 8.57 -10.70 1.45
N SER A 39 7.88 -9.97 0.57
CA SER A 39 8.50 -9.04 -0.37
C SER A 39 9.05 -7.78 0.32
N HIS A 40 9.80 -6.97 -0.43
CA HIS A 40 10.33 -5.73 0.14
C HIS A 40 9.22 -4.71 0.34
N VAL A 41 9.15 -4.12 1.54
CA VAL A 41 8.20 -3.08 1.90
C VAL A 41 8.93 -1.77 2.17
N LYS A 42 8.38 -0.66 1.66
CA LYS A 42 8.77 0.70 2.03
C LYS A 42 7.54 1.45 2.51
N LEU A 43 7.64 2.03 3.70
CA LEU A 43 6.60 2.84 4.32
C LEU A 43 7.04 4.29 4.34
N PHE A 44 6.13 5.19 3.98
CA PHE A 44 6.34 6.63 4.09
C PHE A 44 5.01 7.32 4.42
N ALA A 45 4.81 7.66 5.69
CA ALA A 45 3.50 8.11 6.17
C ALA A 45 2.41 7.14 5.68
N ASP A 46 1.34 7.63 5.07
CA ASP A 46 0.23 6.83 4.53
C ASP A 46 0.56 6.04 3.25
N ASP A 47 1.68 6.35 2.59
CA ASP A 47 2.12 5.63 1.40
C ASP A 47 2.86 4.34 1.75
N THR A 48 2.40 3.22 1.18
CA THR A 48 3.05 1.91 1.28
C THR A 48 3.44 1.41 -0.11
N LYS A 49 4.68 0.95 -0.26
CA LYS A 49 5.17 0.32 -1.49
C LYS A 49 5.65 -1.09 -1.19
N VAL A 50 5.08 -2.08 -1.89
CA VAL A 50 5.53 -3.48 -1.86
C VAL A 50 6.11 -3.81 -3.22
N TYR A 51 7.32 -4.36 -3.26
CA TYR A 51 8.00 -4.66 -4.50
C TYR A 51 8.91 -5.89 -4.40
N ARG A 52 9.12 -6.53 -5.55
CA ARG A 52 9.90 -7.75 -5.67
C ARG A 52 10.61 -7.79 -7.02
N LYS A 53 11.84 -8.32 -7.04
CA LYS A 53 12.52 -8.64 -8.30
C LYS A 53 11.97 -9.96 -8.83
N LEU A 54 11.44 -9.93 -10.05
CA LEU A 54 10.94 -11.12 -10.73
C LEU A 54 12.12 -11.94 -11.28
N SER A 55 12.44 -13.06 -10.64
CA SER A 55 13.42 -14.06 -11.10
C SER A 55 12.72 -15.32 -11.62
N ASP A 56 11.61 -15.69 -10.99
CA ASP A 56 10.65 -16.69 -11.45
C ASP A 56 9.27 -16.04 -11.51
N PRO A 57 8.83 -15.56 -12.69
CA PRO A 57 7.63 -14.73 -12.79
C PRO A 57 6.34 -15.34 -12.23
N GLU A 58 6.17 -16.66 -12.30
CA GLU A 58 4.95 -17.30 -11.83
C GLU A 58 4.96 -17.42 -10.30
N ASN A 59 6.03 -17.98 -9.74
CA ASN A 59 6.18 -18.09 -8.29
C ASN A 59 6.25 -16.71 -7.60
N ASP A 60 6.96 -15.75 -8.19
CA ASP A 60 7.06 -14.40 -7.65
C ASP A 60 5.72 -13.64 -7.72
N ARG A 61 4.88 -13.93 -8.72
CA ARG A 61 3.50 -13.44 -8.81
C ARG A 61 2.64 -14.00 -7.68
N GLU A 62 2.71 -15.31 -7.43
CA GLU A 62 1.97 -15.95 -6.34
C GLU A 62 2.38 -15.39 -4.97
N ILE A 63 3.68 -15.18 -4.75
CA ILE A 63 4.18 -14.58 -3.51
C ILE A 63 3.67 -13.15 -3.35
N LEU A 64 3.74 -12.32 -4.39
CA LEU A 64 3.21 -10.95 -4.34
C LEU A 64 1.69 -10.94 -4.07
N GLN A 65 0.92 -11.84 -4.67
CA GLN A 65 -0.52 -11.93 -4.39
C GLN A 65 -0.79 -12.40 -2.96
N SER A 66 0.02 -13.33 -2.41
CA SER A 66 -0.06 -13.74 -1.02
C SER A 66 0.23 -12.58 -0.07
N ASP A 67 1.26 -11.78 -0.37
CA ASP A 67 1.59 -10.57 0.37
C ASP A 67 0.42 -9.57 0.37
N LEU A 68 -0.22 -9.32 -0.77
CA LEU A 68 -1.41 -8.44 -0.85
C LEU A 68 -2.60 -8.96 -0.02
N ASN A 69 -2.78 -10.28 0.04
CA ASN A 69 -3.80 -10.90 0.88
C ASN A 69 -3.49 -10.66 2.38
N ARG A 70 -2.25 -10.85 2.80
CA ARG A 70 -1.80 -10.57 4.18
C ARG A 70 -1.93 -9.08 4.53
N MET A 71 -1.61 -8.17 3.60
CA MET A 71 -1.87 -6.74 3.79
C MET A 71 -3.36 -6.47 4.04
N SER A 72 -4.24 -7.13 3.28
CA SER A 72 -5.68 -6.98 3.45
C SER A 72 -6.13 -7.46 4.84
N GLU A 73 -5.64 -8.61 5.28
CA GLU A 73 -5.90 -9.15 6.63
C GLU A 73 -5.36 -8.24 7.73
N TRP A 74 -4.13 -7.76 7.60
CA TRP A 74 -3.49 -6.83 8.52
C TRP A 74 -4.28 -5.51 8.63
N THR A 75 -4.74 -4.94 7.52
CA THR A 75 -5.57 -3.72 7.58
C THR A 75 -6.89 -3.94 8.31
N ASN A 76 -7.51 -5.11 8.16
CA ASN A 76 -8.72 -5.45 8.90
C ASN A 76 -8.45 -5.56 10.42
N LEU A 77 -7.32 -6.15 10.81
CA LEU A 77 -6.90 -6.27 12.21
C LEU A 77 -6.68 -4.88 12.85
N TRP A 78 -5.97 -4.00 12.15
CA TRP A 78 -5.67 -2.64 12.60
C TRP A 78 -6.81 -1.63 12.39
N GLN A 79 -7.95 -2.09 11.85
CA GLN A 79 -9.10 -1.25 11.50
C GLN A 79 -8.74 -0.08 10.56
N LEU A 80 -7.77 -0.33 9.68
CA LEU A 80 -7.35 0.56 8.60
C LEU A 80 -8.04 0.17 7.30
N SER A 81 -8.06 1.09 6.34
CA SER A 81 -8.58 0.82 5.00
C SER A 81 -7.66 1.41 3.95
N PHE A 82 -7.44 0.66 2.86
CA PHE A 82 -6.72 1.17 1.71
C PHE A 82 -7.64 2.05 0.86
N ASN A 83 -7.09 3.13 0.31
CA ASN A 83 -7.73 3.88 -0.76
C ASN A 83 -7.49 3.16 -2.09
N LEU A 84 -8.34 2.17 -2.39
CA LEU A 84 -8.18 1.28 -3.54
C LEU A 84 -8.12 2.03 -4.88
N ASP A 85 -8.80 3.17 -5.00
CA ASP A 85 -8.78 4.00 -6.22
C ASP A 85 -7.40 4.62 -6.50
N LYS A 86 -6.55 4.72 -5.47
CA LYS A 86 -5.17 5.22 -5.56
C LYS A 86 -4.13 4.11 -5.58
N CYS A 87 -4.53 2.85 -5.40
CA CYS A 87 -3.62 1.72 -5.40
C CYS A 87 -3.37 1.23 -6.82
N GLU A 88 -2.11 1.23 -7.25
CA GLU A 88 -1.71 0.82 -8.60
C GLU A 88 -0.57 -0.22 -8.54
N VAL A 89 -0.60 -1.17 -9.48
CA VAL A 89 0.51 -2.11 -9.74
C VAL A 89 1.33 -1.60 -10.90
N MET A 90 2.65 -1.56 -10.72
CA MET A 90 3.58 -1.22 -11.78
C MET A 90 4.56 -2.35 -12.05
N ARG A 91 4.68 -2.77 -13.32
CA ARG A 91 5.75 -3.66 -13.78
C ARG A 91 6.82 -2.86 -14.51
N ILE A 92 8.06 -2.99 -14.04
CA ILE A 92 9.25 -2.39 -14.68
C ILE A 92 10.06 -3.51 -15.32
N THR A 93 10.31 -3.41 -16.62
CA THR A 93 11.03 -4.46 -17.37
C THR A 93 11.81 -3.90 -18.56
N HIS A 94 12.91 -4.57 -18.92
CA HIS A 94 13.62 -4.37 -20.19
C HIS A 94 13.11 -5.32 -21.29
N HIS A 95 12.36 -6.37 -20.92
CA HIS A 95 11.78 -7.31 -21.87
C HIS A 95 10.69 -6.64 -22.69
N LYS A 96 10.57 -7.07 -23.95
CA LYS A 96 9.46 -6.64 -24.82
C LYS A 96 8.12 -7.21 -24.39
N ASP A 97 8.12 -8.28 -23.59
CA ASP A 97 6.91 -8.78 -22.97
C ASP A 97 6.38 -7.75 -21.97
N LYS A 98 5.19 -7.25 -22.28
CA LYS A 98 4.46 -6.25 -21.49
C LYS A 98 3.31 -6.89 -20.70
N SER A 99 3.28 -8.21 -20.57
CA SER A 99 2.28 -8.87 -19.75
C SER A 99 2.40 -8.42 -18.29
N ILE A 100 1.32 -7.90 -17.73
CA ILE A 100 1.19 -7.69 -16.28
C ILE A 100 0.22 -8.74 -15.77
N PRO A 101 0.62 -9.56 -14.79
CA PRO A 101 -0.33 -10.42 -14.12
C PRO A 101 -1.34 -9.58 -13.33
N GLU A 102 -2.59 -10.02 -13.34
CA GLU A 102 -3.63 -9.38 -12.52
C GLU A 102 -3.38 -9.63 -11.03
N TYR A 103 -3.51 -8.58 -10.23
CA TYR A 103 -3.40 -8.62 -8.78
C TYR A 103 -4.66 -8.07 -8.13
N TYR A 104 -4.96 -8.59 -6.95
CA TYR A 104 -6.13 -8.24 -6.18
C TYR A 104 -5.73 -7.75 -4.78
N LEU A 105 -6.31 -6.64 -4.34
CA LEU A 105 -6.17 -6.12 -2.98
C LEU A 105 -7.57 -6.02 -2.36
N SER A 106 -7.78 -6.64 -1.20
CA SER A 106 -9.10 -6.74 -0.58
C SER A 106 -10.20 -7.27 -1.51
N LYS A 107 -9.85 -8.21 -2.42
CA LYS A 107 -10.71 -8.77 -3.50
C LYS A 107 -11.03 -7.82 -4.66
N PHE A 108 -10.48 -6.61 -4.69
CA PHE A 108 -10.61 -5.69 -5.81
C PHE A 108 -9.41 -5.81 -6.74
N SER A 109 -9.67 -5.95 -8.04
CA SER A 109 -8.61 -5.97 -9.06
C SER A 109 -7.91 -4.61 -9.09
N MET A 110 -6.58 -4.63 -9.01
CA MET A 110 -5.78 -3.41 -9.00
C MET A 110 -5.50 -2.94 -10.43
N ARG A 111 -5.57 -1.61 -10.62
CA ARG A 111 -5.12 -1.00 -11.86
C ARG A 111 -3.64 -1.30 -12.10
N SER A 112 -3.31 -1.67 -13.33
CA SER A 112 -1.98 -2.13 -13.70
C SER A 112 -1.38 -1.23 -14.80
N ASP A 113 -0.13 -0.80 -14.60
CA ASP A 113 0.64 0.02 -15.55
C ASP A 113 2.02 -0.61 -15.87
N ILE A 114 2.44 -0.56 -17.15
CA ILE A 114 3.78 -0.99 -17.58
C ILE A 114 4.68 0.24 -17.73
N SER A 115 5.87 0.19 -17.13
CA SER A 115 6.96 1.10 -17.46
C SER A 115 8.09 0.34 -18.18
N TYR A 116 8.41 0.78 -19.40
CA TYR A 116 9.52 0.23 -20.19
C TYR A 116 10.78 1.04 -19.95
N MET A 117 11.84 0.40 -19.43
CA MET A 117 13.14 1.04 -19.33
C MET A 117 13.91 0.85 -20.63
N ASN A 118 13.87 1.88 -21.50
CA ASN A 118 14.84 2.03 -22.57
C ASN A 118 16.22 2.19 -21.94
N SER A 119 17.13 1.23 -22.15
CA SER A 119 18.53 1.49 -21.84
C SER A 119 19.02 2.52 -22.86
N GLY A 120 19.16 3.77 -22.45
CA GLY A 120 19.96 4.73 -23.18
C GLY A 120 21.39 4.22 -23.23
N ARG A 121 21.73 3.57 -24.36
CA ARG A 121 23.10 3.48 -24.87
C ARG A 121 23.11 4.16 -26.21
#